data_AF-A0A8T4FCI0-F1
#
_entry.id   AF-A0A8T4FCI0-F1
#
_cell.length_a   1.000
_cell.length_b   1.000
_cell.length_c   1.000
_cell.angle_alpha   90.00
_cell.angle_beta   90.00
_cell.angle_gamma   90.00
#
_symmetry.space_group_name_H-M   'P 1'
#
loop_
_entity.id
_entity.type
_entity.pdbx_description
1 polymer ?
#
loop_
_entity_poly.entity_id
_entity_poly.type
_entity_poly.pdbx_seq_one_letter_code
_entity_poly.pdbx_strand_id
1 'polypeptide(L)' 'MRITVADVMTTDIIAVRGEASFHTVAQPLIDRNVSGMPVVDADGVVAVANHITWRDNDIPPAGSWGGA' A
#
# COMPACT_ATOMS: atom_id res chain seq x y z
N MET A 1 -3.00 22.33 -27.69
CA MET A 1 -2.44 22.24 -26.32
C MET A 1 -2.27 20.77 -26.00
N ARG A 2 -1.09 20.34 -25.54
CA ARG A 2 -0.77 18.93 -25.27
C ARG A 2 -0.66 18.74 -23.77
N ILE A 3 -1.56 17.94 -23.21
CA ILE A 3 -1.55 17.57 -21.80
C ILE A 3 -0.78 16.26 -21.68
N THR A 4 0.15 16.19 -20.74
CA THR A 4 0.96 15.01 -20.44
C THR A 4 0.41 14.30 -19.21
N VAL A 5 0.78 13.02 -19.02
CA VAL A 5 0.38 12.25 -17.82
C VAL A 5 0.88 12.93 -16.55
N ALA A 6 2.05 13.57 -16.61
CA ALA A 6 2.61 14.32 -15.49
C ALA A 6 1.73 15.49 -15.05
N ASP A 7 0.90 16.04 -15.95
CA ASP A 7 0.02 17.17 -15.63
C ASP A 7 -1.26 16.74 -14.89
N VAL A 8 -1.59 15.44 -14.89
CA VAL A 8 -2.84 14.89 -14.32
C VAL A 8 -2.57 13.88 -13.20
N MET A 9 -1.35 13.34 -13.09
CA MET A 9 -1.02 12.33 -12.08
C MET A 9 -1.01 12.90 -10.67
N THR A 10 -1.48 12.11 -9.70
CA THR A 10 -1.29 12.37 -8.27
C THR A 10 0.16 12.12 -7.89
N THR A 11 0.82 13.12 -7.31
CA THR A 11 2.24 13.07 -6.92
C THR A 11 2.46 12.83 -5.42
N ASP A 12 1.51 13.20 -4.57
CA ASP A 12 1.53 12.87 -3.15
C ASP A 12 1.03 11.44 -2.94
N ILE A 13 1.96 10.50 -3.03
CA ILE A 13 1.71 9.06 -2.89
C ILE A 13 2.53 8.49 -1.75
N ILE A 14 1.95 7.55 -1.00
CA ILE A 14 2.72 6.70 -0.08
C ILE A 14 3.21 5.49 -0.88
N ALA A 15 4.47 5.13 -0.71
CA ALA A 15 5.01 3.87 -1.22
C ALA A 15 5.53 3.01 -0.05
N VAL A 16 5.50 1.69 -0.23
CA VAL A 16 5.96 0.73 0.77
C VAL A 16 7.02 -0.19 0.19
N ARG A 17 7.88 -0.76 1.03
CA ARG A 17 8.86 -1.76 0.59
C ARG A 17 8.20 -3.11 0.36
N GLY A 18 8.72 -3.88 -0.60
CA GLY A 18 8.22 -5.23 -0.88
C GLY A 18 8.38 -6.26 0.25
N GLU A 19 9.22 -5.95 1.23
CA GLU A 19 9.43 -6.76 2.44
C GLU A 19 8.53 -6.34 3.63
N ALA A 20 7.74 -5.28 3.48
CA ALA A 20 6.96 -4.74 4.57
C ALA A 20 5.83 -5.69 4.99
N SER A 21 5.61 -5.76 6.31
CA SER A 21 4.55 -6.58 6.89
C SER A 21 3.15 -6.09 6.50
N PHE A 22 2.15 -6.97 6.57
CA PHE A 22 0.75 -6.63 6.32
C PHE A 22 0.31 -5.38 7.09
N HIS A 23 0.62 -5.30 8.40
CA HIS A 23 0.21 -4.18 9.24
C HIS A 23 0.79 -2.84 8.74
N THR A 24 2.04 -2.87 8.28
CA THR A 24 2.73 -1.72 7.70
C THR A 24 2.11 -1.25 6.39
N VAL A 25 1.45 -2.14 5.64
CA VAL A 25 0.73 -1.82 4.39
C VAL A 25 -0.73 -1.42 4.65
N ALA A 26 -1.41 -2.11 5.56
CA ALA A 26 -2.84 -1.90 5.83
C ALA A 26 -3.11 -0.60 6.57
N GLN A 27 -2.28 -0.25 7.55
CA GLN A 27 -2.47 0.97 8.34
C GLN A 27 -2.52 2.22 7.45
N PRO A 28 -1.55 2.46 6.55
CA PRO A 28 -1.55 3.66 5.72
C PRO A 28 -2.66 3.67 4.66
N LEU A 29 -3.10 2.50 4.17
CA LEU A 29 -4.24 2.40 3.25
C LEU A 29 -5.53 2.89 3.92
N ILE A 30 -5.77 2.47 5.17
CA ILE A 30 -6.93 2.87 5.97
C ILE A 30 -6.81 4.35 6.34
N ASP A 31 -5.68 4.76 6.92
CA ASP A 31 -5.47 6.11 7.43
C ASP A 31 -5.59 7.17 6.33
N ARG A 32 -5.12 6.85 5.10
CA ARG A 32 -5.21 7.75 3.95
C ARG A 32 -6.40 7.49 3.03
N ASN A 33 -7.25 6.52 3.37
CA ASN A 33 -8.43 6.14 2.58
C ASN A 33 -8.10 5.90 1.09
N VAL A 34 -6.99 5.21 0.83
CA VAL A 34 -6.53 4.86 -0.52
C VAL A 34 -6.68 3.37 -0.76
N SER A 35 -7.11 2.99 -1.96
CA SER A 35 -7.35 1.58 -2.33
C SER A 35 -6.08 0.82 -2.75
N GLY A 36 -4.97 1.54 -2.93
CA GLY A 36 -3.71 0.91 -3.24
C GLY A 36 -2.53 1.85 -3.15
N MET A 37 -1.34 1.27 -3.11
CA MET A 37 -0.08 1.99 -3.03
C MET A 37 1.01 1.31 -3.85
N PRO A 38 1.98 2.05 -4.41
CA PRO A 38 3.16 1.47 -5.01
C PRO A 38 3.99 0.69 -4.00
N VAL A 39 4.45 -0.49 -4.43
CA VAL A 39 5.47 -1.28 -3.75
C VAL A 39 6.79 -1.04 -4.46
N VAL A 40 7.80 -0.60 -3.72
CA VAL A 40 9.12 -0.22 -4.23
C VAL A 40 10.22 -1.09 -3.65
N ASP A 41 11.28 -1.32 -4.41
CA ASP A 41 12.53 -1.92 -3.96
C ASP A 41 13.72 -0.95 -4.14
N ALA A 42 14.94 -1.47 -4.25
CA ALA A 42 16.13 -0.67 -4.48
C ALA A 42 16.21 -0.12 -5.93
N ASP A 43 15.58 -0.80 -6.89
CA ASP A 43 15.68 -0.51 -8.32
C ASP A 43 14.49 0.31 -8.84
N GLY A 44 13.38 0.38 -8.09
CA GLY A 44 12.26 1.27 -8.39
C GLY A 44 10.92 0.73 -7.91
N VAL A 45 9.84 1.04 -8.65
CA VAL A 45 8.50 0.48 -8.39
C VAL A 45 8.45 -0.93 -8.96
N VAL A 46 8.17 -1.90 -8.10
CA VAL A 46 8.12 -3.33 -8.46
C VAL A 46 6.69 -3.78 -8.72
N ALA A 47 5.72 -3.24 -7.97
CA ALA A 47 4.31 -3.61 -8.09
C ALA A 47 3.41 -2.48 -7.57
N VAL A 48 2.11 -2.58 -7.86
CA VAL A 48 1.07 -1.76 -7.21
C VAL A 48 0.24 -2.70 -6.35
N ALA A 49 0.22 -2.48 -5.04
CA ALA A 49 -0.59 -3.25 -4.12
C ALA A 49 -2.01 -2.68 -4.10
N ASN A 50 -2.95 -3.37 -4.74
CA ASN A 50 -4.40 -3.11 -4.67
C ASN A 50 -5.18 -4.27 -4.02
N HIS A 51 -4.57 -5.45 -3.96
CA HIS A 51 -5.09 -6.63 -3.31
C HIS A 51 -4.00 -7.17 -2.40
N ILE A 52 -4.26 -7.17 -1.10
CA ILE A 52 -3.37 -7.78 -0.12
C ILE A 52 -3.84 -9.23 0.08
N THR A 53 -2.93 -10.18 -0.11
CA THR A 53 -3.14 -11.60 0.20
C THR A 53 -2.37 -11.94 1.47
N TRP A 54 -2.96 -12.75 2.33
CA TRP A 54 -2.39 -13.17 3.60
C TRP A 54 -1.82 -14.58 3.49
N ARG A 55 -0.64 -14.80 4.09
CA ARG A 55 -0.23 -16.15 4.49
C ARG A 55 -0.83 -16.45 5.86
N ASP A 56 -0.99 -17.73 6.19
CA ASP A 56 -1.66 -18.15 7.43
C ASP A 56 -1.05 -17.56 8.72
N ASN A 57 0.22 -17.12 8.68
CA ASN A 57 0.92 -16.49 9.80
C ASN A 57 0.79 -14.96 9.86
N ASP A 58 0.24 -14.32 8.83
CA ASP A 58 0.08 -12.86 8.75
C ASP A 58 -1.21 -12.36 9.40
N ILE A 59 -2.12 -13.28 9.76
CA ILE A 59 -3.36 -12.97 10.47
C ILE A 59 -3.03 -12.95 11.97
N PRO A 60 -3.02 -11.77 12.61
CA PRO A 60 -2.82 -11.69 14.04
C PRO A 60 -4.06 -12.24 14.77
N PRO A 61 -3.91 -12.69 16.03
CA PRO A 61 -4.97 -13.37 16.76
C PRO A 61 -6.27 -12.57 16.77
N ALA A 62 -7.42 -13.26 16.68
CA ALA A 62 -8.71 -12.60 16.76
C ALA A 62 -8.78 -11.65 17.99
N GLY A 63 -9.08 -10.37 17.74
CA GLY A 63 -9.09 -9.31 18.77
C GLY A 63 -7.83 -8.42 18.83
N SER A 64 -6.78 -8.71 18.06
CA SER A 64 -5.63 -7.79 17.92
C SER A 64 -5.89 -6.65 16.94
N TRP A 65 -6.86 -6.83 16.05
CA TRP A 65 -7.45 -5.75 15.27
C TRP A 65 -8.27 -4.93 16.24
N GLY A 66 -7.90 -3.67 16.47
CA GLY A 66 -8.54 -2.77 17.43
C GLY A 66 -9.99 -2.38 17.08
N GLY A 67 -10.85 -3.35 16.78
CA GLY A 67 -12.29 -3.22 16.76
C GLY A 67 -12.83 -3.42 18.17
N ALA A 68 -13.60 -2.44 18.62
CA ALA A 68 -14.49 -2.57 19.77
C ALA A 68 -15.54 -3.67 19.55
#